data_AF-A0A7C6EPC1-F1
#
_entry.id   AF-A0A7C6EPC1-F1
#
_cell.length_a   1.000
_cell.length_b   1.000
_cell.length_c   1.000
_cell.angle_alpha   90.00
_cell.angle_beta   90.00
_cell.angle_gamma   90.00
#
_symmetry.space_group_name_H-M   'P 1'
#
loop_
_entity.id
_entity.type
_entity.pdbx_description
1 polymer ?
#
loop_
_entity_poly.entity_id
_entity_poly.type
_entity_poly.pdbx_seq_one_letter_code
_entity_poly.pdbx_strand_id
1 'polypeptide(L)'
;MKDLAFIPIGFIRTEVAEVPRHWSISRVEGEIVLQPEYQPGLTGLQAGDKIVIIFYFHKSPLFSSENLIQKPPHRDQPAGVFSLCSPLRPNPIGLSVVEIIAIEKNIVKIKGLDMLNGTPVLDIKPYISYQAR
;
A
#
# COMPACT_ATOMS: atom_id res chain seq x y z
N MET A 1 6.73 14.29 22.21
CA MET A 1 7.16 13.54 21.01
C MET A 1 7.32 14.53 19.87
N LYS A 2 8.30 14.33 18.98
CA LYS A 2 8.46 15.17 17.79
C LYS A 2 7.56 14.63 16.68
N ASP A 3 7.00 15.51 15.87
CA ASP A 3 6.26 15.12 14.67
C ASP A 3 7.19 14.36 13.71
N LEU A 4 6.64 13.31 13.08
CA LEU A 4 7.32 12.51 12.07
C LEU A 4 6.84 12.94 10.69
N ALA A 5 7.77 13.29 9.80
CA ALA A 5 7.50 13.61 8.41
C ALA A 5 8.10 12.54 7.51
N PHE A 6 7.35 12.09 6.51
CA PHE A 6 7.80 11.14 5.50
C PHE A 6 7.83 11.81 4.14
N ILE A 7 8.90 11.55 3.37
CA ILE A 7 9.00 11.94 1.98
C ILE A 7 8.63 10.71 1.14
N PRO A 8 7.59 10.76 0.30
CA PRO A 8 7.28 9.65 -0.59
C PRO A 8 8.46 9.32 -1.50
N ILE A 9 8.72 8.04 -1.74
CA ILE A 9 9.76 7.58 -2.67
C ILE A 9 9.25 7.42 -4.11
N GLY A 10 7.94 7.56 -4.30
CA GLY A 10 7.27 7.33 -5.58
C GLY A 10 5.77 7.37 -5.42
N PHE A 11 5.06 6.90 -6.44
CA PHE A 11 3.61 6.83 -6.44
C PHE A 11 3.09 5.65 -7.27
N ILE A 12 1.81 5.34 -7.08
CA ILE A 12 1.09 4.32 -7.84
C ILE A 12 0.54 4.91 -9.13
N ARG A 13 0.80 4.25 -10.25
CA ARG A 13 0.18 4.53 -11.55
C ARG A 13 -0.74 3.38 -11.95
N THR A 14 -2.00 3.69 -12.25
CA THR A 14 -3.00 2.72 -12.73
C THR A 14 -4.14 3.44 -13.45
N GLU A 15 -4.79 2.75 -14.38
CA GLU A 15 -6.01 3.22 -15.08
C GLU A 15 -7.29 2.64 -14.47
N VAL A 16 -7.16 1.83 -13.41
CA VAL A 16 -8.27 1.12 -12.78
C VAL A 16 -9.16 2.12 -12.05
N ALA A 17 -10.43 2.18 -12.44
CA ALA A 17 -11.42 3.08 -11.83
C ALA A 17 -11.79 2.66 -10.40
N GLU A 18 -11.94 1.35 -10.17
CA GLU A 18 -12.28 0.78 -8.87
C GLU A 18 -11.24 -0.25 -8.43
N VAL A 19 -10.63 0.01 -7.28
CA VAL A 19 -9.64 -0.89 -6.70
C VAL A 19 -10.32 -1.87 -5.74
N PRO A 20 -9.86 -3.14 -5.67
CA PRO A 20 -10.35 -4.08 -4.68
C PRO A 20 -10.12 -3.58 -3.26
N ARG A 21 -10.96 -4.02 -2.32
CA ARG A 21 -10.89 -3.58 -0.91
C ARG A 21 -9.62 -3.99 -0.15
N HIS A 22 -8.87 -4.95 -0.68
CA HIS A 22 -7.68 -5.51 -0.04
C HIS A 22 -6.83 -6.30 -1.07
N TRP A 23 -5.51 -6.17 -1.00
CA TRP A 23 -4.55 -6.82 -1.89
C TRP A 23 -4.72 -8.35 -1.99
N SER A 24 -5.10 -9.01 -0.89
CA SER A 24 -5.19 -10.49 -0.85
C SER A 24 -6.25 -11.10 -1.77
N ILE A 25 -7.20 -10.28 -2.24
CA ILE A 25 -8.22 -10.69 -3.20
C ILE A 25 -8.06 -9.97 -4.54
N SER A 26 -7.05 -9.12 -4.68
CA SER A 26 -6.81 -8.36 -5.89
C SER A 26 -6.06 -9.20 -6.92
N ARG A 27 -6.53 -9.12 -8.16
CA ARG A 27 -5.79 -9.58 -9.35
C ARG A 27 -5.39 -8.43 -10.26
N VAL A 28 -5.63 -7.20 -9.81
CA VAL A 28 -5.42 -5.99 -10.59
C VAL A 28 -3.92 -5.72 -10.70
N GLU A 29 -3.52 -5.34 -11.91
CA GLU A 29 -2.16 -4.93 -12.22
C GLU A 29 -2.04 -3.40 -12.15
N GLY A 30 -0.83 -2.94 -11.86
CA GLY A 30 -0.50 -1.53 -11.82
C GLY A 30 1.01 -1.34 -11.73
N GLU A 31 1.42 -0.11 -11.49
CA GLU A 31 2.83 0.24 -11.48
C GLU A 31 3.18 1.07 -10.25
N ILE A 32 4.32 0.75 -9.65
CA ILE A 32 5.01 1.66 -8.73
C ILE A 32 6.00 2.46 -9.57
N VAL A 33 5.83 3.77 -9.60
CA VAL A 33 6.76 4.70 -10.25
C VAL A 33 7.60 5.36 -9.15
N LEU A 34 8.84 4.91 -8.99
CA LEU A 34 9.78 5.51 -8.05
C LEU A 34 10.33 6.82 -8.61
N GLN A 35 10.73 7.74 -7.72
CA GLN A 35 11.56 8.87 -8.14
C GLN A 35 12.92 8.34 -8.61
N PRO A 36 13.52 8.89 -9.68
CA PRO A 36 14.72 8.34 -10.30
C PRO A 36 15.91 8.12 -9.32
N GLU A 37 16.07 8.98 -8.32
CA GLU A 37 17.11 8.88 -7.29
C GLU A 37 17.01 7.62 -6.43
N TYR A 38 15.83 7.01 -6.31
CA TYR A 38 15.62 5.77 -5.56
C TYR A 38 15.77 4.50 -6.42
N GLN A 39 15.96 4.63 -7.74
CA GLN A 39 16.13 3.49 -8.64
C GLN A 39 17.22 2.49 -8.19
N PRO A 40 18.42 2.91 -7.71
CA PRO A 40 19.42 1.97 -7.25
C PRO A 40 18.94 1.05 -6.11
N GLY A 41 17.94 1.49 -5.33
CA GLY A 41 17.34 0.70 -4.24
C GLY A 41 16.54 -0.52 -4.70
N LEU A 42 16.23 -0.64 -6.00
CA LEU A 42 15.59 -1.83 -6.59
C LEU A 42 16.56 -2.99 -6.84
N THR A 43 17.87 -2.77 -6.67
CA THR A 43 18.89 -3.79 -6.93
C THR A 43 18.63 -5.06 -6.13
N GLY A 44 18.53 -6.19 -6.83
CA GLY A 44 18.28 -7.51 -6.22
C GLY A 44 16.81 -7.95 -6.24
N LEU A 45 15.87 -7.05 -6.57
CA LEU A 45 14.49 -7.43 -6.87
C LEU A 45 14.35 -7.93 -8.31
N GLN A 46 13.46 -8.88 -8.53
CA GLN A 46 13.18 -9.47 -9.84
C GLN A 46 11.70 -9.84 -10.01
N ALA A 47 11.32 -10.16 -11.25
CA ALA A 47 9.99 -10.69 -11.54
C ALA A 47 9.73 -11.99 -10.75
N GLY A 48 8.52 -12.13 -10.22
CA GLY A 48 8.10 -13.24 -9.34
C GLY A 48 8.33 -12.98 -7.85
N ASP A 49 9.15 -11.98 -7.48
CA ASP A 49 9.32 -11.63 -6.07
C ASP A 49 8.00 -11.09 -5.48
N LYS A 50 7.74 -11.43 -4.22
CA LYS A 50 6.70 -10.78 -3.43
C LYS A 50 7.31 -9.68 -2.58
N ILE A 51 6.67 -8.52 -2.61
CA ILE A 51 7.08 -7.35 -1.83
C ILE A 51 5.94 -6.83 -0.98
N VAL A 52 6.30 -6.20 0.13
CA VAL A 52 5.44 -5.36 0.94
C VAL A 52 5.62 -3.92 0.48
N ILE A 53 4.51 -3.24 0.17
CA ILE A 53 4.48 -1.82 -0.11
C ILE A 53 3.87 -1.12 1.10
N ILE A 54 4.55 -0.10 1.60
CA ILE A 54 4.00 0.84 2.58
C ILE A 54 3.64 2.12 1.85
N PHE A 55 2.40 2.57 1.98
CA PHE A 55 1.88 3.70 1.23
C PHE A 55 1.00 4.60 2.10
N TYR A 56 0.66 5.78 1.61
CA TYR A 56 -0.16 6.76 2.32
C TYR A 56 -1.55 6.89 1.66
N PHE A 57 -2.63 6.75 2.44
CA PHE A 57 -3.99 7.00 1.95
C PHE A 57 -4.23 8.51 1.80
N HIS A 58 -3.65 9.12 0.77
CA HIS A 58 -3.69 10.56 0.46
C HIS A 58 -5.08 11.15 0.24
N LYS A 59 -6.12 10.32 0.09
CA LYS A 59 -7.54 10.73 0.00
C LYS A 59 -8.33 10.48 1.29
N SER A 60 -7.72 9.91 2.32
CA SER A 60 -8.39 9.78 3.61
C SER A 60 -8.64 11.17 4.21
N PRO A 61 -9.84 11.44 4.75
CA PRO A 61 -10.10 12.69 5.44
C PRO A 61 -9.29 12.78 6.74
N LEU A 62 -9.28 13.97 7.34
CA LEU A 62 -8.66 14.19 8.64
C LEU A 62 -9.26 13.24 9.68
N PHE A 63 -8.39 12.59 10.43
CA PHE A 63 -8.79 11.65 11.47
C PHE A 63 -9.27 12.38 12.73
N SER A 64 -10.31 11.85 13.37
CA SER A 64 -10.83 12.29 14.66
C SER A 64 -11.14 11.10 15.58
N SER A 65 -11.39 11.37 16.86
CA SER A 65 -11.77 10.34 17.84
C SER A 65 -13.05 9.58 17.47
N GLU A 66 -13.96 10.20 16.73
CA GLU A 66 -15.18 9.56 16.22
C GLU A 66 -14.88 8.41 15.24
N ASN A 67 -13.69 8.44 14.63
CA ASN A 67 -13.27 7.42 13.68
C ASN A 67 -12.56 6.23 14.35
N LEU A 68 -12.42 6.22 15.69
CA LEU A 68 -11.80 5.09 16.42
C LEU A 68 -12.63 3.81 16.32
N ILE A 69 -13.96 3.92 16.25
CA ILE A 69 -14.88 2.80 16.05
C ILE A 69 -15.55 2.98 14.69
N GLN A 70 -15.49 1.96 13.83
CA GLN A 70 -16.02 2.03 12.48
C GLN A 70 -16.87 0.79 12.19
N LYS A 71 -17.88 0.93 11.33
CA LYS A 71 -18.68 -0.18 10.81
C LYS A 71 -18.46 -0.32 9.29
N PRO A 72 -17.47 -1.12 8.85
CA PRO A 72 -17.29 -1.37 7.43
C PRO A 72 -18.51 -2.08 6.81
N PRO A 73 -18.83 -1.87 5.53
CA PRO A 73 -20.00 -2.47 4.87
C PRO A 73 -20.03 -4.01 4.89
N HIS A 74 -18.87 -4.65 5.06
CA HIS A 74 -18.71 -6.10 5.03
C HIS A 74 -18.68 -6.75 6.42
N ARG A 75 -19.00 -6.00 7.49
CA ARG A 75 -19.10 -6.51 8.85
C ARG A 75 -20.44 -6.16 9.48
N ASP A 76 -20.97 -7.09 10.27
CA ASP A 76 -22.26 -6.91 10.95
C ASP A 76 -22.18 -5.94 12.13
N GLN A 77 -21.05 -5.96 12.86
CA GLN A 77 -20.82 -5.17 14.06
C GLN A 77 -19.69 -4.15 13.87
N PRO A 78 -19.77 -2.97 14.51
CA PRO A 78 -18.66 -2.03 14.56
C PRO A 78 -17.42 -2.65 15.23
N ALA A 79 -16.25 -2.18 14.84
CA ALA A 79 -14.98 -2.59 15.43
C ALA A 79 -14.02 -1.42 15.54
N GLY A 80 -13.05 -1.52 16.46
CA GLY A 80 -11.98 -0.54 16.57
C GLY A 80 -11.12 -0.50 15.32
N VAL A 81 -10.67 0.69 14.92
CA VAL A 81 -9.89 0.89 13.68
C VAL A 81 -8.64 0.00 13.61
N PHE A 82 -8.03 -0.35 14.75
CA PHE A 82 -6.84 -1.21 14.81
C PHE A 82 -7.11 -2.70 14.59
N SER A 83 -8.35 -3.16 14.69
CA SER A 83 -8.75 -4.52 14.27
C SER A 83 -9.34 -4.57 12.85
N LEU A 84 -9.24 -3.45 12.14
CA LEU A 84 -9.65 -3.25 10.75
C LEU A 84 -8.45 -2.87 9.89
N CYS A 85 -8.60 -3.00 8.58
CA CYS A 85 -7.70 -2.45 7.56
C CYS A 85 -8.29 -1.18 6.92
N SER A 86 -9.10 -0.42 7.67
CA SER A 86 -9.70 0.83 7.17
C SER A 86 -8.61 1.84 6.77
N PRO A 87 -8.79 2.61 5.69
CA PRO A 87 -7.88 3.70 5.32
C PRO A 87 -8.02 4.94 6.22
N LEU A 88 -9.12 5.06 6.97
CA LEU A 88 -9.37 6.16 7.89
C LEU A 88 -8.78 5.81 9.27
N ARG A 89 -7.53 6.21 9.51
CA ARG A 89 -6.76 5.85 10.72
C ARG A 89 -5.96 7.07 11.23
N PRO A 90 -5.49 7.07 12.49
CA PRO A 90 -4.70 8.20 13.03
C PRO A 90 -3.49 8.56 12.16
N ASN A 91 -2.76 7.54 11.72
CA ASN A 91 -1.76 7.64 10.66
C ASN A 91 -2.29 6.81 9.49
N PRO A 92 -2.73 7.44 8.38
CA PRO A 92 -3.38 6.74 7.28
C PRO A 92 -2.33 6.06 6.39
N ILE A 93 -1.60 5.13 6.98
CA ILE A 93 -0.58 4.30 6.34
C ILE A 93 -1.23 2.96 5.97
N GLY A 94 -1.08 2.59 4.70
CA GLY A 94 -1.50 1.32 4.14
C GLY A 94 -0.33 0.36 3.99
N LEU A 95 -0.67 -0.93 3.92
CA LEU A 95 0.26 -2.02 3.66
C LEU A 95 -0.39 -2.98 2.68
N SER A 96 0.33 -3.28 1.60
CA SER A 96 -0.10 -4.30 0.63
C SER A 96 1.03 -5.25 0.29
N VAL A 97 0.70 -6.53 0.13
CA VAL A 97 1.63 -7.53 -0.41
C VAL A 97 1.28 -7.72 -1.87
N VAL A 98 2.25 -7.49 -2.75
CA VAL A 98 2.08 -7.61 -4.20
C VAL A 98 3.19 -8.46 -4.81
N GLU A 99 2.96 -8.95 -6.01
CA GLU A 99 3.94 -9.70 -6.79
C GLU A 99 4.52 -8.80 -7.89
N ILE A 100 5.83 -8.81 -8.06
CA ILE A 100 6.52 -8.10 -9.14
C ILE A 100 6.32 -8.88 -10.44
N ILE A 101 5.78 -8.21 -11.47
CA ILE A 101 5.65 -8.75 -12.82
C ILE A 101 6.89 -8.45 -13.65
N ALA A 102 7.38 -7.21 -13.57
CA ALA A 102 8.57 -6.76 -14.29
C ALA A 102 9.15 -5.49 -13.64
N ILE A 103 10.43 -5.22 -13.90
CA ILE A 103 11.10 -3.99 -13.49
C ILE A 103 11.74 -3.36 -14.72
N GLU A 104 11.42 -2.09 -14.97
CA GLU A 104 11.94 -1.30 -16.08
C GLU A 104 12.43 0.06 -15.52
N LYS A 105 13.75 0.22 -15.37
CA LYS A 105 14.35 1.40 -14.72
C LYS A 105 13.78 1.62 -13.31
N ASN A 106 13.11 2.74 -13.09
CA ASN A 106 12.47 3.16 -11.84
C ASN A 106 10.99 2.74 -11.75
N ILE A 107 10.50 1.91 -12.68
CA ILE A 107 9.10 1.47 -12.74
C ILE A 107 9.05 -0.02 -12.39
N VAL A 108 8.20 -0.37 -11.41
CA VAL A 108 7.94 -1.75 -11.00
C VAL A 108 6.50 -2.10 -11.35
N LYS A 109 6.31 -2.98 -12.35
CA LYS A 109 5.00 -3.54 -12.68
C LYS A 109 4.63 -4.57 -11.64
N ILE A 110 3.43 -4.48 -11.08
CA ILE A 110 2.97 -5.28 -9.94
C ILE A 110 1.58 -5.86 -10.15
N LYS A 111 1.31 -6.98 -9.49
CA LYS A 111 0.00 -7.63 -9.41
C LYS A 111 -0.47 -7.73 -7.97
N GLY A 112 -1.76 -7.51 -7.75
CA GLY A 112 -2.38 -7.48 -6.41
C GLY A 112 -2.66 -6.06 -5.91
N LEU A 113 -2.79 -5.10 -6.82
CA LEU A 113 -3.00 -3.68 -6.52
C LEU A 113 -4.34 -3.44 -5.80
N ASP A 114 -4.33 -2.67 -4.71
CA ASP A 114 -5.53 -2.17 -4.01
C ASP A 114 -5.46 -0.66 -3.73
N MET A 115 -4.60 0.05 -4.46
CA MET A 115 -4.31 1.47 -4.28
C MET A 115 -4.77 2.30 -5.48
N LEU A 116 -5.32 3.49 -5.21
CA LEU A 116 -5.76 4.42 -6.25
C LEU A 116 -4.58 5.00 -7.04
N ASN A 117 -4.82 5.41 -8.28
CA ASN A 117 -3.85 6.19 -9.05
C ASN A 117 -3.41 7.45 -8.28
N GLY A 118 -2.11 7.73 -8.29
CA GLY A 118 -1.48 8.82 -7.55
C GLY A 118 -1.17 8.51 -6.08
N THR A 119 -1.48 7.31 -5.58
CA THR A 119 -1.20 6.95 -4.18
C THR A 119 0.29 7.06 -3.86
N PRO A 120 0.73 7.88 -2.89
CA PRO A 120 2.14 8.00 -2.53
C PRO A 120 2.68 6.72 -1.90
N VAL A 121 3.83 6.26 -2.37
CA VAL A 121 4.57 5.12 -1.79
C VAL A 121 5.61 5.66 -0.83
N LEU A 122 5.63 5.13 0.39
CA LEU A 122 6.56 5.50 1.45
C LEU A 122 7.75 4.56 1.52
N ASP A 123 7.55 3.26 1.28
CA ASP A 123 8.60 2.25 1.42
C ASP A 123 8.26 0.95 0.67
N ILE A 124 9.29 0.15 0.35
CA ILE A 124 9.19 -1.18 -0.26
C ILE A 124 10.10 -2.14 0.50
N LYS A 125 9.59 -3.32 0.83
CA LYS A 125 10.35 -4.38 1.55
C LYS A 125 10.13 -5.75 0.91
N PRO A 126 11.09 -6.68 0.98
CA PRO A 126 10.83 -8.07 0.62
C PRO A 126 9.73 -8.66 1.53
N TYR A 127 8.84 -9.47 0.96
CA TYR A 127 7.84 -10.19 1.74
C TYR A 127 8.45 -11.43 2.39
N ILE A 128 8.47 -11.46 3.72
CA ILE A 128 8.93 -12.61 4.50
C ILE A 128 7.71 -13.28 5.11
N SER A 129 7.35 -14.47 4.63
CA SER A 129 6.26 -15.25 5.23
C SER A 129 6.69 -15.74 6.61
N TYR A 130 5.88 -15.47 7.63
CA TYR A 130 6.06 -16.10 8.93
C TYR A 130 5.85 -17.61 8.79
N GLN A 131 6.90 -18.39 9.03
CA GLN A 131 6.79 -19.82 9.24
C GLN A 131 6.73 -20.04 10.75
N ALA A 132 5.58 -20.49 11.25
CA ALA A 132 5.51 -21.01 12.61
C ALA A 132 6.47 -22.21 12.69
N ARG A 133 7.44 -22.12 13.59
CA ARG A 133 8.24 -23.30 13.96
C ARG A 133 7.36 -24.27 14.74
#